data_AF-A0A7M5UT53-F1
#
_entry.id   AF-A0A7M5UT53-F1
#
_cell.length_a   1.000
_cell.length_b   1.000
_cell.length_c   1.000
_cell.angle_alpha   90.00
_cell.angle_beta   90.00
_cell.angle_gamma   90.00
#
_symmetry.space_group_name_H-M   'P 1'
#
loop_
_entity.id
_entity.type
_entity.pdbx_description
1 polymer ?
#
loop_
_entity_poly.entity_id
_entity_poly.type
_entity_poly.pdbx_seq_one_letter_code
_entity_poly.pdbx_strand_id
1 'polypeptide(L)'
;MVVKTWREAATLILAVKSSANAYKLLMLQRSAASKFMPNAYVFPGGVKSEADFEPAWHTLLKERNQHNEKYDRIINTIKDKPLQHGLASEIGYRLCALRETFEESGILIANDESGKEIVISNPNEHIGGVYSTLQEWRKNVYENPDNFFKMFHSLKLSPGIGNLIEWSSWLTPSFDRYRFDTMFYLCCCETSHDGLMTEDLHDKKELTRTVWASPKEIVNDHIGFLFPPQLLETQRME
;
A
#
# COMPACT_ATOMS: atom_id res chain seq x y z
N MET A 1 30.52 13.49 -1.39
CA MET A 1 29.30 12.69 -1.16
C MET A 1 28.15 13.65 -0.91
N VAL A 2 27.17 13.71 -1.81
CA VAL A 2 25.92 14.43 -1.53
C VAL A 2 25.15 13.58 -0.52
N VAL A 3 24.95 14.09 0.70
CA VAL A 3 24.14 13.39 1.71
C VAL A 3 22.70 13.41 1.20
N LYS A 4 22.10 12.24 0.98
CA LYS A 4 20.70 12.12 0.60
C LYS A 4 19.85 12.65 1.75
N THR A 5 19.15 13.78 1.55
CA THR A 5 18.42 14.48 2.61
C THR A 5 16.93 14.14 2.65
N TRP A 6 16.52 13.04 2.01
CA TRP A 6 15.11 12.61 1.93
C TRP A 6 15.00 11.12 2.21
N ARG A 7 13.82 10.72 2.69
CA ARG A 7 13.46 9.30 2.90
C ARG A 7 12.68 8.80 1.69
N GLU A 8 12.98 7.59 1.25
CA GLU A 8 12.24 6.94 0.17
C GLU A 8 10.98 6.28 0.72
N ALA A 9 9.88 6.41 0.02
CA ALA A 9 8.56 5.99 0.47
C ALA A 9 7.71 5.46 -0.70
N ALA A 10 6.65 4.74 -0.37
CA ALA A 10 5.64 4.35 -1.33
C ALA A 10 4.23 4.53 -0.76
N THR A 11 3.29 4.91 -1.64
CA THR A 11 1.90 5.19 -1.30
C THR A 11 0.97 4.43 -2.25
N LEU A 12 -0.13 3.90 -1.72
CA LEU A 12 -1.17 3.25 -2.50
C LEU A 12 -2.44 4.09 -2.54
N ILE A 13 -2.82 4.53 -3.72
CA ILE A 13 -4.16 5.03 -4.00
C ILE A 13 -5.03 3.81 -4.29
N LEU A 14 -5.80 3.38 -3.30
CA LEU A 14 -6.70 2.24 -3.41
C LEU A 14 -8.10 2.72 -3.84
N ALA A 15 -8.49 2.36 -5.06
CA ALA A 15 -9.80 2.64 -5.62
C ALA A 15 -10.66 1.36 -5.62
N VAL A 16 -11.89 1.46 -5.13
CA VAL A 16 -12.84 0.35 -5.08
C VAL A 16 -14.16 0.74 -5.71
N LYS A 17 -14.81 -0.22 -6.38
CA LYS A 17 -16.11 0.02 -7.01
C LYS A 17 -17.17 0.27 -5.93
N SER A 18 -17.91 1.38 -6.05
CA SER A 18 -19.03 1.71 -5.17
C SER A 18 -20.39 1.57 -5.85
N SER A 19 -20.47 1.79 -7.16
CA SER A 19 -21.66 1.53 -7.98
C SER A 19 -21.24 1.32 -9.44
N ALA A 20 -22.20 1.15 -10.37
CA ALA A 20 -21.90 0.83 -11.77
C ALA A 20 -20.88 1.78 -12.44
N ASN A 21 -20.93 3.08 -12.11
CA ASN A 21 -20.06 4.12 -12.68
C ASN A 21 -19.38 4.99 -11.60
N ALA A 22 -19.26 4.49 -10.37
CA ALA A 22 -18.64 5.25 -9.27
C ALA A 22 -17.66 4.39 -8.50
N TYR A 23 -16.61 5.03 -7.99
CA TYR A 23 -15.61 4.44 -7.15
C TYR A 23 -15.33 5.32 -5.93
N LYS A 24 -14.78 4.70 -4.89
CA LYS A 24 -14.31 5.39 -3.69
C LYS A 24 -12.82 5.14 -3.52
N LEU A 25 -12.13 6.12 -2.96
CA LEU A 25 -10.74 6.04 -2.57
C LEU A 25 -10.64 5.79 -1.06
N LEU A 26 -9.65 5.00 -0.67
CA LEU A 26 -9.26 4.83 0.72
C LEU A 26 -8.42 6.01 1.20
N MET A 27 -8.91 6.73 2.22
CA MET A 27 -8.21 7.81 2.90
C MET A 27 -8.04 7.50 4.38
N LEU A 28 -6.91 7.86 4.95
CA LEU A 28 -6.58 7.68 6.36
C LEU A 28 -6.31 9.05 6.99
N GLN A 29 -6.85 9.29 8.19
CA GLN A 29 -6.57 10.50 8.94
C GLN A 29 -5.37 10.28 9.87
N ARG A 30 -4.35 11.13 9.74
CA ARG A 30 -3.20 11.16 10.64
C ARG A 30 -3.59 11.67 12.02
N SER A 31 -3.00 11.07 13.05
CA SER A 31 -3.17 11.51 14.43
C SER A 31 -2.71 12.97 14.62
N ALA A 32 -3.37 13.67 15.53
CA ALA A 32 -2.94 14.98 16.01
C ALA A 32 -1.52 14.96 16.61
N ALA A 33 -1.05 13.79 17.09
CA ALA A 33 0.29 13.61 17.65
C ALA A 33 1.38 13.43 16.58
N SER A 34 1.02 13.37 15.29
CA SER A 34 1.98 13.18 14.20
C SER A 34 2.95 14.37 14.11
N LYS A 35 4.25 14.06 13.99
CA LYS A 35 5.31 15.07 13.77
C LYS A 35 5.27 15.72 12.38
N PHE A 36 4.60 15.09 11.43
CA PHE A 36 4.46 15.55 10.05
C PHE A 36 2.99 15.59 9.66
N MET A 37 2.50 16.76 9.25
CA MET A 37 1.12 17.00 8.80
C MET A 37 0.05 16.36 9.73
N PRO A 38 -0.04 16.76 11.01
CA PRO A 38 -1.05 16.25 11.94
C PRO A 38 -2.47 16.54 11.45
N ASN A 39 -3.41 15.62 11.72
CA ASN A 39 -4.81 15.67 11.28
C ASN A 39 -5.05 15.64 9.76
N ALA A 40 -3.98 15.53 8.95
CA ALA A 40 -4.11 15.45 7.51
C ALA A 40 -4.73 14.11 7.08
N TYR A 41 -5.54 14.14 6.03
CA TYR A 41 -5.97 12.94 5.32
C TYR A 41 -4.93 12.57 4.27
N VAL A 42 -4.63 11.27 4.19
CA VAL A 42 -3.59 10.72 3.32
C VAL A 42 -4.04 9.39 2.74
N PHE A 43 -3.57 9.06 1.55
CA PHE A 43 -3.56 7.68 1.08
C PHE A 43 -2.62 6.83 1.98
N PRO A 44 -2.91 5.54 2.16
CA PRO A 44 -2.03 4.64 2.90
C PRO A 44 -0.63 4.59 2.29
N GLY A 45 0.40 4.59 3.13
CA GLY A 45 1.78 4.58 2.67
C GLY A 45 2.77 5.07 3.71
N GLY A 46 4.03 4.76 3.45
CA GLY A 46 5.09 4.99 4.42
C GLY A 46 6.49 4.85 3.84
N VAL A 47 7.47 4.96 4.74
CA VAL A 47 8.89 4.87 4.39
C VAL A 47 9.23 3.42 4.08
N LYS A 48 10.06 3.20 3.07
CA LYS A 48 10.53 1.84 2.75
C LYS A 48 11.19 1.17 3.95
N SER A 49 10.93 -0.11 4.12
CA SER A 49 11.70 -1.00 5.01
C SER A 49 12.74 -1.76 4.20
N GLU A 50 13.86 -2.15 4.82
CA GLU A 50 14.83 -3.07 4.19
C GLU A 50 14.17 -4.40 3.83
N ALA A 51 13.21 -4.85 4.66
CA ALA A 51 12.41 -6.06 4.43
C ALA A 51 11.65 -6.06 3.09
N ASP A 52 11.29 -4.88 2.56
CA ASP A 52 10.58 -4.75 1.28
C ASP A 52 11.52 -5.04 0.09
N PHE A 53 12.84 -4.98 0.30
CA PHE A 53 13.88 -5.09 -0.74
C PHE A 53 14.71 -6.37 -0.62
N GLU A 54 14.32 -7.27 0.28
CA GLU A 54 15.03 -8.54 0.50
C GLU A 54 15.03 -9.43 -0.76
N PRO A 55 16.18 -10.03 -1.15
CA PRO A 55 16.28 -10.87 -2.33
C PRO A 55 15.33 -12.08 -2.33
N ALA A 56 14.93 -12.55 -1.15
CA ALA A 56 14.02 -13.67 -0.98
C ALA A 56 12.65 -13.44 -1.66
N TRP A 57 12.23 -12.18 -1.79
CA TRP A 57 11.01 -11.83 -2.53
C TRP A 57 11.06 -12.27 -3.98
N HIS A 58 12.21 -12.18 -4.66
CA HIS A 58 12.32 -12.57 -6.06
C HIS A 58 11.95 -14.05 -6.25
N THR A 59 12.46 -14.93 -5.39
CA THR A 59 12.16 -16.36 -5.43
C THR A 59 10.68 -16.62 -5.15
N LEU A 60 10.14 -16.05 -4.07
CA LEU A 60 8.73 -16.22 -3.70
C LEU A 60 7.79 -15.74 -4.81
N LEU A 61 8.02 -14.54 -5.34
CA LEU A 61 7.19 -13.96 -6.39
C LEU A 61 7.25 -14.80 -7.66
N LYS A 62 8.43 -15.24 -8.08
CA LYS A 62 8.58 -16.10 -9.27
C LYS A 62 7.85 -17.44 -9.10
N GLU A 63 7.92 -18.05 -7.92
CA GLU A 63 7.24 -19.32 -7.64
C GLU A 63 5.72 -19.17 -7.59
N ARG A 64 5.21 -18.07 -7.02
CA ARG A 64 3.77 -17.89 -6.76
C ARG A 64 3.01 -17.25 -7.93
N ASN A 65 3.70 -16.74 -8.95
CA ASN A 65 3.09 -16.01 -10.07
C ASN A 65 3.30 -16.67 -11.45
N GLN A 66 3.53 -17.99 -11.50
CA GLN A 66 3.80 -18.71 -12.77
C GLN A 66 2.71 -18.55 -13.84
N HIS A 67 1.48 -18.20 -13.43
CA HIS A 67 0.33 -18.01 -14.31
C HIS A 67 -0.31 -16.62 -14.16
N ASN A 68 0.42 -15.65 -13.63
CA ASN A 68 -0.09 -14.30 -13.39
C ASN A 68 0.40 -13.33 -14.47
N GLU A 69 -0.43 -13.08 -15.49
CA GLU A 69 -0.07 -12.17 -16.59
C GLU A 69 0.25 -10.74 -16.12
N LYS A 70 -0.40 -10.27 -15.04
CA LYS A 70 -0.13 -8.92 -14.52
C LYS A 70 1.28 -8.84 -13.94
N TYR A 71 1.70 -9.88 -13.21
CA TYR A 71 3.07 -10.00 -12.72
C TYR A 71 4.07 -10.07 -13.88
N ASP A 72 3.81 -10.92 -14.89
CA ASP A 72 4.70 -11.07 -16.05
C ASP A 72 4.90 -9.77 -16.81
N ARG A 73 3.85 -8.95 -16.95
CA ARG A 73 3.95 -7.61 -17.56
C ARG A 73 4.94 -6.73 -16.79
N ILE A 74 4.84 -6.68 -15.46
CA ILE A 74 5.75 -5.90 -14.62
C ILE A 74 7.20 -6.38 -14.78
N ILE A 75 7.44 -7.69 -14.65
CA ILE A 75 8.79 -8.26 -14.76
C ILE A 75 9.39 -7.97 -16.14
N ASN A 76 8.60 -8.09 -17.21
CA ASN A 76 9.06 -7.77 -18.56
C ASN A 76 9.42 -6.30 -18.74
N THR A 77 8.70 -5.37 -18.09
CA THR A 77 8.99 -3.94 -18.13
C THR A 77 10.29 -3.58 -17.38
N ILE A 78 10.61 -4.30 -16.31
CA ILE A 78 11.75 -3.98 -15.43
C ILE A 78 12.96 -4.91 -15.61
N LYS A 79 12.91 -5.88 -16.53
CA LYS A 79 13.95 -6.89 -16.73
C LYS A 79 15.37 -6.33 -16.95
N ASP A 80 15.46 -5.14 -17.55
CA ASP A 80 16.73 -4.47 -17.88
C ASP A 80 17.16 -3.46 -16.81
N LYS A 81 16.38 -3.31 -15.73
CA LYS A 81 16.67 -2.40 -14.62
C LYS A 81 17.80 -2.96 -13.73
N PRO A 82 18.64 -2.09 -13.14
CA PRO A 82 19.66 -2.54 -12.22
C PRO A 82 19.03 -3.18 -10.99
N LEU A 83 19.54 -4.36 -10.63
CA LEU A 83 19.14 -5.05 -9.40
C LEU A 83 19.93 -4.48 -8.22
N GLN A 84 19.23 -4.15 -7.14
CA GLN A 84 19.84 -3.86 -5.84
C GLN A 84 19.65 -5.10 -4.98
N HIS A 85 20.76 -5.71 -4.55
CA HIS A 85 20.73 -6.97 -3.78
C HIS A 85 19.90 -8.08 -4.46
N GLY A 86 19.91 -8.15 -5.80
CA GLY A 86 19.17 -9.18 -6.55
C GLY A 86 17.69 -8.90 -6.77
N LEU A 87 17.17 -7.74 -6.34
CA LEU A 87 15.80 -7.31 -6.59
C LEU A 87 15.75 -5.96 -7.31
N ALA A 88 14.87 -5.81 -8.29
CA ALA A 88 14.60 -4.50 -8.90
C ALA A 88 13.92 -3.59 -7.87
N SER A 89 14.34 -2.34 -7.76
CA SER A 89 13.80 -1.40 -6.76
C SER A 89 12.30 -1.17 -6.93
N GLU A 90 11.82 -1.24 -8.17
CA GLU A 90 10.41 -1.15 -8.54
C GLU A 90 9.56 -2.24 -7.85
N ILE A 91 10.10 -3.44 -7.61
CA ILE A 91 9.40 -4.49 -6.85
C ILE A 91 9.33 -4.10 -5.37
N GLY A 92 10.44 -3.63 -4.79
CA GLY A 92 10.48 -3.26 -3.38
C GLY A 92 9.54 -2.11 -3.03
N TYR A 93 9.40 -1.10 -3.91
CA TYR A 93 8.43 -0.02 -3.70
C TYR A 93 6.97 -0.49 -3.78
N ARG A 94 6.66 -1.47 -4.63
CA ARG A 94 5.32 -2.09 -4.68
C ARG A 94 5.02 -2.87 -3.40
N LEU A 95 6.00 -3.62 -2.90
CA LEU A 95 5.90 -4.34 -1.64
C LEU A 95 5.71 -3.38 -0.46
N CYS A 96 6.47 -2.29 -0.42
CA CYS A 96 6.31 -1.23 0.56
C CYS A 96 4.89 -0.64 0.55
N ALA A 97 4.36 -0.27 -0.62
CA ALA A 97 3.00 0.27 -0.73
C ALA A 97 1.94 -0.73 -0.21
N LEU A 98 2.09 -2.02 -0.54
CA LEU A 98 1.18 -3.08 -0.07
C LEU A 98 1.30 -3.35 1.43
N ARG A 99 2.52 -3.40 1.97
CA ARG A 99 2.80 -3.61 3.39
C ARG A 99 2.22 -2.48 4.23
N GLU A 100 2.54 -1.24 3.89
CA GLU A 100 2.04 -0.05 4.60
C GLU A 100 0.50 0.00 4.55
N THR A 101 -0.10 -0.29 3.38
CA THR A 101 -1.56 -0.39 3.26
C THR A 101 -2.13 -1.43 4.23
N PHE A 102 -1.51 -2.61 4.33
CA PHE A 102 -1.96 -3.65 5.25
C PHE A 102 -1.81 -3.22 6.72
N GLU A 103 -0.66 -2.66 7.10
CA GLU A 103 -0.39 -2.16 8.44
C GLU A 103 -1.40 -1.07 8.87
N GLU A 104 -1.66 -0.11 7.98
CA GLU A 104 -2.42 1.10 8.27
C GLU A 104 -3.94 0.91 8.14
N SER A 105 -4.40 0.07 7.21
CA SER A 105 -5.85 -0.13 6.95
C SER A 105 -6.37 -1.52 7.31
N GLY A 106 -5.50 -2.53 7.39
CA GLY A 106 -5.89 -3.93 7.55
C GLY A 106 -6.35 -4.61 6.26
N ILE A 107 -6.30 -3.93 5.13
CA ILE A 107 -6.64 -4.51 3.82
C ILE A 107 -5.42 -5.22 3.25
N LEU A 108 -5.54 -6.52 3.04
CA LEU A 108 -4.55 -7.36 2.38
C LEU A 108 -4.92 -7.55 0.91
N ILE A 109 -4.07 -7.07 0.01
CA ILE A 109 -4.22 -7.26 -1.44
C ILE A 109 -3.22 -8.34 -1.88
N ALA A 110 -3.76 -9.46 -2.33
CA ALA A 110 -3.02 -10.66 -2.67
C ALA A 110 -3.50 -11.28 -3.98
N ASN A 111 -2.80 -12.31 -4.43
CA ASN A 111 -3.25 -13.22 -5.47
C ASN A 111 -3.21 -14.66 -4.94
N ASP A 112 -4.16 -15.49 -5.39
CA ASP A 112 -4.06 -16.95 -5.24
C ASP A 112 -3.05 -17.57 -6.21
N GLU A 113 -2.88 -18.88 -6.12
CA GLU A 113 -1.99 -19.67 -6.98
C GLU A 113 -2.35 -19.57 -8.49
N SER A 114 -3.60 -19.20 -8.82
CA SER A 114 -4.03 -18.98 -10.21
C SER A 114 -3.75 -17.57 -10.71
N GLY A 115 -3.23 -16.68 -9.86
CA GLY A 115 -3.01 -15.26 -10.18
C GLY A 115 -4.27 -14.40 -10.04
N LYS A 116 -5.39 -14.95 -9.56
CA LYS A 116 -6.62 -14.19 -9.35
C LYS A 116 -6.46 -13.28 -8.13
N GLU A 117 -6.93 -12.04 -8.24
CA GLU A 117 -6.93 -11.09 -7.11
C GLU A 117 -7.81 -11.58 -5.96
N ILE A 118 -7.27 -11.48 -4.75
CA ILE A 118 -7.97 -11.67 -3.49
C ILE A 118 -7.72 -10.43 -2.63
N VAL A 119 -8.80 -9.87 -2.10
CA VAL A 119 -8.76 -8.77 -1.14
C VAL A 119 -9.38 -9.25 0.16
N ILE A 120 -8.59 -9.30 1.23
CA ILE A 120 -9.02 -9.74 2.57
C ILE A 120 -9.00 -8.53 3.49
N SER A 121 -10.08 -8.30 4.22
CA SER A 121 -10.20 -7.14 5.09
C SER A 121 -10.92 -7.40 6.41
N ASN A 122 -11.57 -8.56 6.56
CA ASN A 122 -12.19 -8.93 7.83
C ASN A 122 -11.09 -9.30 8.84
N PRO A 123 -10.95 -8.54 9.95
CA PRO A 123 -9.89 -8.74 10.94
C PRO A 123 -9.94 -10.14 11.61
N ASN A 124 -11.13 -10.71 11.73
CA ASN A 124 -11.36 -12.02 12.35
C ASN A 124 -11.27 -13.17 11.34
N GLU A 125 -10.96 -12.88 10.07
CA GLU A 125 -10.85 -13.91 9.06
C GLU A 125 -9.64 -14.81 9.33
N HIS A 126 -9.90 -16.11 9.37
CA HIS A 126 -8.89 -17.13 9.57
C HIS A 126 -8.17 -17.43 8.26
N ILE A 127 -7.07 -16.72 8.01
CA ILE A 127 -6.28 -16.87 6.78
C ILE A 127 -5.21 -17.97 6.90
N GLY A 128 -4.92 -18.44 8.12
CA GLY A 128 -3.97 -19.53 8.38
C GLY A 128 -2.52 -19.07 8.56
N GLY A 129 -1.58 -20.02 8.54
CA GLY A 129 -0.16 -19.79 8.82
C GLY A 129 0.18 -19.87 10.31
N VAL A 130 1.24 -19.17 10.73
CA VAL A 130 1.72 -19.16 12.13
C VAL A 130 0.77 -18.39 13.05
N TYR A 131 0.10 -17.37 12.51
CA TYR A 131 -0.96 -16.61 13.19
C TYR A 131 -2.31 -17.00 12.60
N SER A 132 -3.35 -17.02 13.43
CA SER A 132 -4.64 -17.59 13.06
C SER A 132 -5.49 -16.61 12.25
N THR A 133 -5.47 -15.32 12.59
CA THR A 133 -6.35 -14.31 11.98
C THR A 133 -5.60 -13.20 11.24
N LEU A 134 -6.30 -12.49 10.35
CA LEU A 134 -5.77 -11.32 9.66
C LEU A 134 -5.27 -10.24 10.62
N GLN A 135 -5.99 -9.99 11.72
CA GLN A 135 -5.59 -8.98 12.72
C GLN A 135 -4.30 -9.35 13.45
N GLU A 136 -4.09 -10.63 13.77
CA GLU A 136 -2.85 -11.10 14.38
C GLU A 136 -1.67 -10.93 13.42
N TRP A 137 -1.84 -11.29 12.14
CA TRP A 137 -0.85 -11.01 11.11
C TRP A 137 -0.54 -9.52 11.00
N ARG A 138 -1.57 -8.66 10.93
CA ARG A 138 -1.43 -7.21 10.85
C ARG A 138 -0.61 -6.66 12.02
N LYS A 139 -0.90 -7.09 13.24
CA LYS A 139 -0.15 -6.69 14.44
C LYS A 139 1.33 -7.07 14.32
N ASN A 140 1.62 -8.30 13.90
CA ASN A 140 2.98 -8.80 13.78
C ASN A 140 3.77 -8.15 12.64
N VAL A 141 3.12 -7.81 11.53
CA VAL A 141 3.74 -7.06 10.43
C VAL A 141 4.07 -5.63 10.87
N TYR A 142 3.14 -4.97 11.57
CA TYR A 142 3.38 -3.64 12.14
C TYR A 142 4.55 -3.63 13.13
N GLU A 143 4.70 -4.66 13.97
CA GLU A 143 5.82 -4.78 14.91
C GLU A 143 7.15 -5.12 14.23
N ASN A 144 7.12 -5.92 13.16
CA ASN A 144 8.29 -6.24 12.35
C ASN A 144 7.90 -6.44 10.87
N PRO A 145 8.34 -5.54 9.97
CA PRO A 145 8.10 -5.62 8.53
C PRO A 145 8.51 -6.95 7.87
N ASP A 146 9.52 -7.67 8.39
CA ASP A 146 9.93 -8.99 7.89
C ASP A 146 8.78 -10.01 7.93
N ASN A 147 7.84 -9.84 8.86
CA ASN A 147 6.71 -10.73 8.98
C ASN A 147 5.76 -10.63 7.77
N PHE A 148 5.85 -9.58 6.95
CA PHE A 148 5.08 -9.49 5.71
C PHE A 148 5.53 -10.55 4.71
N PHE A 149 6.84 -10.77 4.56
CA PHE A 149 7.37 -11.88 3.77
C PHE A 149 6.94 -13.23 4.35
N LYS A 150 7.08 -13.42 5.66
CA LYS A 150 6.73 -14.68 6.34
C LYS A 150 5.24 -15.00 6.19
N MET A 151 4.38 -13.98 6.20
CA MET A 151 2.96 -14.11 5.93
C MET A 151 2.74 -14.76 4.56
N PHE A 152 3.19 -14.13 3.48
CA PHE A 152 3.02 -14.68 2.13
C PHE A 152 3.69 -16.04 1.93
N HIS A 153 4.86 -16.25 2.53
CA HIS A 153 5.53 -17.54 2.49
C HIS A 153 4.67 -18.65 3.14
N SER A 154 4.04 -18.38 4.29
CA SER A 154 3.21 -19.34 5.02
C SER A 154 1.84 -19.57 4.40
N LEU A 155 1.22 -18.52 3.85
CA LEU A 155 -0.15 -18.55 3.32
C LEU A 155 -0.25 -19.13 1.91
N LYS A 156 0.90 -19.34 1.23
CA LYS A 156 0.97 -19.73 -0.19
C LYS A 156 0.25 -18.77 -1.14
N LEU A 157 0.04 -17.53 -0.70
CA LEU A 157 -0.43 -16.43 -1.54
C LEU A 157 0.76 -15.68 -2.14
N SER A 158 0.49 -14.84 -3.14
CA SER A 158 1.43 -13.82 -3.62
C SER A 158 0.94 -12.43 -3.21
N PRO A 159 1.82 -11.47 -2.85
CA PRO A 159 1.41 -10.08 -2.77
C PRO A 159 0.99 -9.56 -4.14
N GLY A 160 -0.06 -8.74 -4.18
CA GLY A 160 -0.70 -8.25 -5.41
C GLY A 160 0.10 -7.21 -6.21
N ILE A 161 1.43 -7.36 -6.35
CA ILE A 161 2.30 -6.33 -6.96
C ILE A 161 1.94 -6.02 -8.42
N GLY A 162 1.38 -7.00 -9.14
CA GLY A 162 0.90 -6.83 -10.52
C GLY A 162 -0.41 -6.03 -10.62
N ASN A 163 -1.15 -5.87 -9.51
CA ASN A 163 -2.37 -5.07 -9.46
C ASN A 163 -2.07 -3.56 -9.25
N LEU A 164 -0.81 -3.21 -8.98
CA LEU A 164 -0.38 -1.83 -8.79
C LEU A 164 0.03 -1.21 -10.13
N ILE A 165 -0.51 -0.05 -10.46
CA ILE A 165 -0.13 0.77 -11.61
C ILE A 165 0.76 1.89 -11.11
N GLU A 166 1.93 2.11 -11.72
CA GLU A 166 2.74 3.31 -11.43
C GLU A 166 1.96 4.56 -11.80
N TRP A 167 1.73 5.44 -10.83
CA TRP A 167 0.83 6.58 -11.00
C TRP A 167 1.58 7.91 -11.08
N SER A 168 2.44 8.17 -10.10
CA SER A 168 3.26 9.39 -10.04
C SER A 168 4.42 9.24 -9.05
N SER A 169 5.35 10.19 -9.08
CA SER A 169 6.43 10.28 -8.08
C SER A 169 6.51 11.70 -7.55
N TRP A 170 6.70 11.83 -6.24
CA TRP A 170 6.71 13.11 -5.54
C TRP A 170 7.95 13.24 -4.66
N LEU A 171 8.81 14.20 -5.00
CA LEU A 171 9.89 14.63 -4.13
C LEU A 171 9.47 15.90 -3.37
N THR A 172 9.48 15.84 -2.03
CA THR A 172 9.17 17.01 -1.20
C THR A 172 10.16 18.15 -1.49
N PRO A 173 9.66 19.40 -1.62
CA PRO A 173 10.50 20.59 -1.82
C PRO A 173 11.66 20.70 -0.81
N SER A 174 12.74 21.39 -1.21
CA SER A 174 13.98 21.45 -0.43
C SER A 174 13.89 22.28 0.85
N PHE A 175 12.91 23.17 0.97
CA PHE A 175 12.71 24.02 2.14
C PHE A 175 11.97 23.33 3.30
N ASP A 176 11.35 22.17 3.05
CA ASP A 176 10.69 21.39 4.09
C ASP A 176 11.70 20.63 4.95
N ARG A 177 11.47 20.62 6.27
CA ARG A 177 12.32 19.88 7.22
C ARG A 177 12.24 18.37 7.04
N TYR A 178 11.04 17.85 6.76
CA TYR A 178 10.79 16.43 6.54
C TYR A 178 10.56 16.20 5.05
N ARG A 179 11.52 15.53 4.40
CA ARG A 179 11.48 15.32 2.96
C ARG A 179 11.34 13.84 2.63
N PHE A 180 10.49 13.57 1.67
CA PHE A 180 10.21 12.24 1.16
C PHE A 180 10.31 12.24 -0.37
N ASP A 181 10.75 11.12 -0.91
CA ASP A 181 10.72 10.76 -2.33
C ASP A 181 9.78 9.57 -2.44
N THR A 182 8.54 9.84 -2.86
CA THR A 182 7.42 8.93 -2.70
C THR A 182 6.92 8.47 -4.05
N MET A 183 6.95 7.15 -4.28
CA MET A 183 6.30 6.55 -5.44
C MET A 183 4.83 6.28 -5.13
N PHE A 184 3.93 6.79 -5.95
CA PHE A 184 2.50 6.55 -5.84
C PHE A 184 2.10 5.44 -6.80
N TYR A 185 1.34 4.49 -6.28
CA TYR A 185 0.71 3.43 -7.05
C TYR A 185 -0.82 3.58 -7.01
N LEU A 186 -1.48 3.28 -8.11
CA LEU A 186 -2.93 3.12 -8.16
C LEU A 186 -3.27 1.64 -8.19
N CYS A 187 -4.20 1.19 -7.35
CA CYS A 187 -4.79 -0.14 -7.43
C CYS A 187 -6.31 -0.02 -7.49
N CYS A 188 -6.90 -0.58 -8.55
CA CYS A 188 -8.34 -0.63 -8.74
C CYS A 188 -8.82 -2.05 -8.44
N CYS A 189 -9.36 -2.27 -7.25
CA CYS A 189 -9.85 -3.59 -6.85
C CYS A 189 -11.21 -3.87 -7.48
N GLU A 190 -11.42 -5.14 -7.86
CA GLU A 190 -12.71 -5.60 -8.38
C GLU A 190 -13.76 -5.74 -7.27
N THR A 191 -13.30 -5.95 -6.04
CA THR A 191 -14.12 -6.03 -4.83
C THR A 191 -14.91 -4.74 -4.63
N SER A 192 -16.23 -4.87 -4.41
CA SER A 192 -17.09 -3.74 -4.08
C SER A 192 -16.81 -3.22 -2.67
N HIS A 193 -16.96 -1.91 -2.48
CA HIS A 193 -16.82 -1.24 -1.18
C HIS A 193 -17.60 -1.95 -0.05
N ASP A 194 -18.84 -2.37 -0.31
CA ASP A 194 -19.71 -3.01 0.69
C ASP A 194 -19.16 -4.35 1.24
N GLY A 195 -18.19 -4.95 0.53
CA GLY A 195 -17.51 -6.17 0.95
C GLY A 195 -16.23 -5.93 1.75
N LEU A 196 -15.82 -4.67 1.95
CA LEU A 196 -14.60 -4.32 2.65
C LEU A 196 -14.87 -3.83 4.07
N MET A 197 -14.14 -4.39 5.02
CA MET A 197 -14.15 -3.96 6.41
C MET A 197 -12.87 -3.20 6.70
N THR A 198 -13.01 -2.00 7.26
CA THR A 198 -11.87 -1.23 7.77
C THR A 198 -12.13 -0.92 9.23
N GLU A 199 -11.19 -1.27 10.09
CA GLU A 199 -11.24 -0.86 11.49
C GLU A 199 -10.46 0.43 11.69
N ASP A 200 -11.10 1.39 12.36
CA ASP A 200 -10.37 2.51 12.94
C ASP A 200 -9.40 1.96 13.99
N LEU A 201 -8.12 2.29 13.83
CA LEU A 201 -7.10 2.00 14.84
C LEU A 201 -7.36 2.88 16.06
N HIS A 202 -8.23 2.44 16.96
CA HIS A 202 -8.66 3.22 18.13
C HIS A 202 -7.55 3.52 19.15
N ASP A 203 -6.36 2.91 19.00
CA ASP A 203 -5.33 2.90 20.05
C ASP A 203 -3.90 3.30 19.58
N LYS A 204 -3.73 3.98 18.44
CA LYS A 204 -2.38 4.26 17.92
C LYS A 204 -2.08 5.73 17.60
N LYS A 205 -0.84 6.12 17.91
CA LYS A 205 -0.27 7.49 17.86
C LYS A 205 -0.17 8.11 16.46
N GLU A 206 -0.46 7.36 15.40
CA GLU A 206 -0.11 7.75 14.02
C GLU A 206 -1.32 7.95 13.11
N LEU A 207 -2.37 7.14 13.23
CA LEU A 207 -3.61 7.21 12.43
C LEU A 207 -4.84 7.05 13.33
N THR A 208 -5.89 7.81 13.04
CA THR A 208 -7.08 7.90 13.92
C THR A 208 -8.38 7.53 13.25
N ARG A 209 -8.47 7.55 11.91
CA ARG A 209 -9.71 7.27 11.18
C ARG A 209 -9.44 6.74 9.78
N THR A 210 -10.28 5.83 9.32
CA THR A 210 -10.38 5.40 7.93
C THR A 210 -11.63 5.98 7.27
N VAL A 211 -11.50 6.47 6.04
CA VAL A 211 -12.61 7.06 5.26
C VAL A 211 -12.57 6.49 3.85
N TRP A 212 -13.75 6.09 3.35
CA TRP A 212 -13.97 5.80 1.94
C TRP A 212 -14.84 6.88 1.32
N ALA A 213 -14.29 7.63 0.38
CA ALA A 213 -14.97 8.74 -0.26
C ALA A 213 -14.60 8.81 -1.75
N SER A 214 -15.52 9.28 -2.58
CA SER A 214 -15.23 9.59 -3.97
C SER A 214 -14.23 10.75 -4.07
N PRO A 215 -13.47 10.88 -5.17
CA PRO A 215 -12.57 12.02 -5.38
C PRO A 215 -13.28 13.37 -5.18
N LYS A 216 -14.52 13.47 -5.68
CA LYS A 216 -15.37 14.64 -5.54
C LYS A 216 -15.67 14.99 -4.08
N GLU A 217 -16.06 14.01 -3.26
CA GLU A 217 -16.32 14.22 -1.83
C GLU A 217 -15.05 14.64 -1.07
N ILE A 218 -13.90 14.05 -1.44
CA ILE A 218 -12.61 14.36 -0.81
C ILE A 218 -12.22 15.82 -1.08
N VAL A 219 -12.34 16.28 -2.33
CA VAL A 219 -11.91 17.62 -2.76
C VAL A 219 -12.96 18.69 -2.45
N ASN A 220 -14.23 18.46 -2.81
CA ASN A 220 -15.26 19.49 -2.77
C ASN A 220 -15.99 19.52 -1.42
N ASP A 221 -16.34 18.34 -0.89
CA ASP A 221 -17.06 18.24 0.39
C ASP A 221 -16.11 18.28 1.60
N HIS A 222 -14.79 18.40 1.34
CA HIS A 222 -13.71 18.64 2.29
C HIS A 222 -13.76 17.70 3.50
N ILE A 223 -13.33 16.45 3.31
CA ILE A 223 -13.20 15.50 4.43
C ILE A 223 -12.21 15.96 5.50
N GLY A 224 -11.31 16.88 5.16
CA GLY A 224 -10.36 17.52 6.08
C GLY A 224 -9.16 18.13 5.37
N PHE A 225 -8.06 18.31 6.10
CA PHE A 225 -6.83 18.87 5.54
C PHE A 225 -6.11 17.86 4.65
N LEU A 226 -5.83 18.23 3.39
CA LEU A 226 -5.02 17.47 2.44
C LEU A 226 -3.78 18.29 2.11
N PHE A 227 -2.60 17.69 2.19
CA PHE A 227 -1.35 18.33 1.75
C PHE A 227 -1.08 18.02 0.26
N PRO A 228 -0.20 18.77 -0.43
CA PRO A 228 -0.25 18.90 -1.89
C PRO A 228 -0.31 17.61 -2.73
N PRO A 229 0.52 16.56 -2.51
CA PRO A 229 0.39 15.32 -3.25
C PRO A 229 -0.99 14.66 -3.09
N GLN A 230 -1.55 14.67 -1.88
CA GLN A 230 -2.85 14.05 -1.60
C GLN A 230 -3.97 14.80 -2.33
N LEU A 231 -3.96 16.14 -2.26
CA LEU A 231 -4.94 16.99 -2.94
C LEU A 231 -4.85 16.87 -4.46
N LEU A 232 -3.64 17.01 -5.02
CA LEU A 232 -3.43 17.06 -6.47
C LEU A 232 -3.71 15.71 -7.13
N GLU A 233 -3.33 14.60 -6.49
CA GLU A 233 -3.66 13.28 -7.04
C GLU A 233 -5.15 12.96 -6.94
N THR A 234 -5.84 13.44 -5.90
CA THR A 234 -7.30 13.29 -5.82
C THR A 234 -8.00 14.13 -6.89
N GLN A 235 -7.57 15.37 -7.12
CA GLN A 235 -8.14 16.23 -8.17
C GLN A 235 -7.95 15.66 -9.58
N ARG A 236 -6.85 14.93 -9.82
CA ARG A 236 -6.60 14.24 -11.09
C ARG A 236 -7.58 13.07 -11.34
N MET A 237 -8.26 12.61 -10.30
CA MET A 237 -9.18 11.47 -10.31
C MET A 237 -10.66 11.90 -10.33
N GLU A 238 -10.97 13.18 -10.08
CA GLU A 238 -12.34 13.73 -10.25
C GLU A 238 -12.77 13.74 -11.73
#